data_AF-A0A4Y9JAW5-F1
#
_entry.id   AF-A0A4Y9JAW5-F1
#
_cell.length_a   1.000
_cell.length_b   1.000
_cell.length_c   1.000
_cell.angle_alpha   90.00
_cell.angle_beta   90.00
_cell.angle_gamma   90.00
#
_symmetry.space_group_name_H-M   'P 1'
#
loop_
_entity.id
_entity.type
_entity.pdbx_description
1 polymer ?
#
loop_
_entity_poly.entity_id
_entity_poly.type
_entity_poly.pdbx_seq_one_letter_code
_entity_poly.pdbx_strand_id
1 'polypeptide(L)'
;MLELSTFYGVVYYDEETDQEYYPVYPFAPSRLDKKHLKEFVATYYDELEACYKQNVYASFLFQKCKFETEAKEKLKKEWHKKGVIIN
;
A
#
# COMPACT_ATOMS: atom_id res chain seq x y z
N MET A 1 9.31 21.16 19.20
CA MET A 1 8.41 19.99 19.02
C MET A 1 8.72 19.45 17.63
N LEU A 2 9.42 18.31 17.53
CA LEU A 2 9.88 17.76 16.25
C LEU A 2 9.21 16.39 16.06
N GLU A 3 8.10 16.34 15.33
CA GLU A 3 7.63 15.10 14.71
C GLU A 3 8.50 14.86 13.46
N LEU A 4 9.45 13.93 13.55
CA LEU A 4 10.38 13.61 12.46
C LEU A 4 9.88 12.55 11.47
N SER A 5 8.61 12.13 11.56
CA SER A 5 8.04 11.18 10.61
C SER A 5 7.00 11.87 9.73
N THR A 6 7.41 12.24 8.51
CA THR A 6 6.47 12.64 7.45
C THR A 6 5.86 11.43 6.72
N PHE A 7 6.30 10.21 7.09
CA PHE A 7 5.97 8.95 6.43
C PHE A 7 4.75 8.25 7.06
N TYR A 8 3.86 7.74 6.22
CA TYR A 8 2.71 6.92 6.60
C TYR A 8 2.69 5.64 5.78
N GLY A 9 2.70 4.49 6.43
CA GLY A 9 2.57 3.17 5.81
C GLY A 9 1.37 2.39 6.36
N VAL A 10 1.13 1.23 5.78
CA VAL A 10 0.18 0.24 6.31
C VAL A 10 0.96 -0.74 7.18
N VAL A 11 0.36 -1.18 8.30
CA VAL A 11 0.88 -2.28 9.12
C VAL A 11 -0.20 -3.36 9.12
N TYR A 12 0.20 -4.58 8.83
CA TYR A 12 -0.69 -5.74 8.93
C TYR A 12 -0.32 -6.52 10.19
N TYR A 13 -1.32 -6.83 11.01
CA TYR A 13 -1.17 -7.63 12.22
C TYR A 13 -1.95 -8.92 12.05
N ASP A 14 -1.26 -10.04 12.24
CA ASP A 14 -1.86 -11.38 12.23
C ASP A 14 -2.15 -11.82 13.66
N GLU A 15 -3.44 -11.88 14.01
CA GLU A 15 -3.91 -12.28 15.34
C GLU A 15 -3.63 -13.75 15.68
N GLU A 16 -3.53 -14.63 14.68
CA GLU A 16 -3.31 -16.07 14.91
C GLU A 16 -1.86 -16.36 15.29
N THR A 17 -0.92 -15.61 14.69
CA THR A 17 0.53 -15.79 14.89
C THR A 17 1.15 -14.75 15.83
N ASP A 18 0.40 -13.72 16.21
CA ASP A 18 0.87 -12.55 16.97
C ASP A 18 2.06 -11.85 16.28
N GLN A 19 2.03 -11.78 14.95
CA GLN A 19 3.10 -11.20 14.12
C GLN A 19 2.67 -9.90 13.45
N GLU A 20 3.55 -8.90 13.53
CA GLU A 20 3.43 -7.65 12.77
C GLU A 20 4.25 -7.71 11.48
N TYR A 21 3.61 -7.35 10.38
CA TYR A 21 4.23 -7.23 9.06
C TYR A 21 4.23 -5.76 8.64
N TYR A 22 5.42 -5.26 8.29
CA TYR A 22 5.64 -3.89 7.81
C TYR A 22 5.78 -3.91 6.28
N PRO A 23 4.68 -3.84 5.53
CA PRO A 23 4.79 -3.77 4.08
C PRO A 23 5.47 -2.46 3.67
N VAL A 24 6.39 -2.57 2.70
CA VAL A 24 7.07 -1.40 2.12
C VAL A 24 6.09 -0.53 1.32
N TYR A 25 4.91 -1.06 0.94
CA TYR A 25 3.87 -0.38 0.15
C TYR A 25 2.45 -0.85 0.54
N PRO A 26 1.42 0.01 0.39
CA PRO A 26 1.46 1.40 -0.06
C PRO A 26 1.92 2.33 1.07
N PHE A 27 2.55 3.47 0.72
CA PHE A 27 2.88 4.52 1.68
C PHE A 27 2.78 5.93 1.10
N ALA A 28 2.70 6.93 1.96
CA ALA A 28 2.76 8.34 1.61
C ALA A 28 3.86 9.05 2.44
N PRO A 29 4.90 9.62 1.80
CA PRO A 29 6.04 10.23 2.50
C PRO A 29 5.76 11.65 3.02
N SER A 30 4.60 12.22 2.70
CA SER A 30 4.17 13.56 3.11
C SER A 30 2.87 13.50 3.89
N ARG A 31 2.79 14.30 4.96
CA ARG A 31 1.57 14.46 5.77
C ARG A 31 0.38 14.97 4.96
N LEU A 32 0.62 15.75 3.91
CA LEU A 32 -0.42 16.30 3.03
C LEU A 32 -1.08 15.20 2.18
N ASP A 33 -0.32 14.19 1.80
CA ASP A 33 -0.76 13.10 0.93
C ASP A 33 -1.43 11.96 1.71
N LYS A 34 -1.44 12.04 3.05
CA LYS A 34 -2.09 11.07 3.94
C LYS A 34 -3.56 10.86 3.61
N LYS A 35 -4.27 11.90 3.14
CA LYS A 35 -5.67 11.76 2.71
C LYS A 35 -5.81 10.81 1.52
N HIS A 36 -4.88 10.86 0.57
CA HIS A 36 -4.89 9.99 -0.60
C HIS A 36 -4.45 8.57 -0.25
N LEU A 37 -3.56 8.38 0.73
CA LEU A 37 -3.25 7.05 1.26
C LEU A 37 -4.49 6.41 1.90
N LYS A 38 -5.27 7.18 2.67
CA LYS A 38 -6.55 6.70 3.23
C LYS A 38 -7.55 6.35 2.13
N GLU A 39 -7.66 7.19 1.09
CA GLU A 39 -8.49 6.90 -0.08
C GLU A 39 -8.04 5.60 -0.76
N PHE A 40 -6.73 5.40 -0.95
CA PHE A 40 -6.19 4.18 -1.54
C PHE A 40 -6.57 2.94 -0.73
N VAL A 41 -6.34 2.98 0.59
CA VAL A 41 -6.67 1.85 1.48
C VAL A 41 -8.17 1.57 1.48
N ALA A 42 -9.01 2.60 1.54
CA ALA A 42 -10.46 2.41 1.48
C ALA A 42 -10.93 1.85 0.12
N THR A 43 -10.22 2.18 -0.97
CA THR A 43 -10.57 1.70 -2.32
C THR A 43 -10.19 0.24 -2.53
N TYR A 44 -9.11 -0.23 -1.90
CA TYR A 44 -8.53 -1.57 -2.16
C TYR A 44 -8.37 -2.41 -0.89
N TYR A 45 -9.21 -2.19 0.12
CA TYR A 45 -9.05 -2.81 1.44
C TYR A 45 -8.99 -4.34 1.35
N ASP A 46 -9.98 -4.95 0.69
CA ASP A 46 -10.11 -6.39 0.57
C ASP A 46 -8.92 -7.01 -0.18
N GLU A 47 -8.44 -6.35 -1.25
CA GLU A 47 -7.29 -6.83 -2.01
C GLU A 47 -5.96 -6.65 -1.26
N LEU A 48 -5.81 -5.57 -0.49
CA LEU A 48 -4.65 -5.36 0.37
C LEU A 48 -4.61 -6.40 1.49
N GLU A 49 -5.74 -6.65 2.13
CA GLU A 49 -5.86 -7.66 3.19
C GLU A 49 -5.52 -9.05 2.65
N ALA A 50 -6.07 -9.43 1.49
CA ALA A 50 -5.73 -10.68 0.82
C ALA A 50 -4.25 -10.75 0.43
N CYS A 51 -3.66 -9.64 0.00
CA CYS A 51 -2.24 -9.56 -0.37
C CYS A 51 -1.33 -9.80 0.83
N TYR A 52 -1.64 -9.20 1.98
CA TYR A 52 -0.84 -9.36 3.20
C TYR A 52 -0.97 -10.76 3.80
N LYS A 53 -2.18 -11.34 3.78
CA LYS A 53 -2.43 -12.71 4.30
C LYS A 53 -1.73 -13.81 3.50
N GLN A 54 -1.51 -13.62 2.21
CA GLN A 54 -0.99 -14.70 1.36
C GLN A 54 0.50 -15.00 1.56
N ASN A 55 1.26 -14.17 2.29
CA ASN A 55 2.70 -14.34 2.55
C ASN A 55 3.55 -14.66 1.30
N VAL A 56 3.04 -14.28 0.12
CA VAL A 56 3.75 -14.38 -1.15
C VAL A 56 4.39 -13.03 -1.39
N TYR A 57 5.67 -12.99 -1.76
CA TYR A 57 6.41 -11.80 -2.20
C TYR A 57 5.78 -11.05 -3.41
N ALA A 58 4.58 -11.45 -3.84
CA ALA A 58 3.79 -10.80 -4.86
C ALA A 58 3.30 -9.45 -4.34
N SER A 59 3.77 -8.40 -5.00
CA SER A 59 3.38 -7.02 -4.72
C SER A 59 1.90 -6.78 -5.04
N PHE A 60 1.28 -5.75 -4.44
CA PHE A 60 -0.14 -5.44 -4.64
C PHE A 60 -0.47 -5.26 -6.12
N LEU A 61 0.39 -4.59 -6.90
CA LEU A 61 0.18 -4.42 -8.34
C LEU A 61 0.22 -5.75 -9.09
N PHE A 62 1.07 -6.69 -8.67
CA PHE A 62 1.07 -8.02 -9.26
C PHE A 62 -0.23 -8.75 -8.95
N GLN A 63 -0.75 -8.67 -7.73
CA GLN A 63 -2.01 -9.31 -7.40
C GLN A 63 -3.19 -8.69 -8.16
N LYS A 64 -3.25 -7.36 -8.21
CA LYS A 64 -4.34 -6.59 -8.82
C LYS A 64 -4.36 -6.67 -10.35
N CYS A 65 -3.20 -6.59 -10.98
CA CYS A 65 -3.09 -6.48 -12.45
C CYS A 65 -2.45 -7.71 -13.11
N LYS A 66 -2.03 -8.73 -12.35
CA LYS A 66 -1.41 -9.97 -12.86
C LYS A 66 -0.21 -9.70 -13.78
N PHE A 67 -0.28 -10.05 -15.06
CA PHE A 67 0.78 -9.82 -16.04
C PHE A 67 0.50 -8.62 -16.97
N GLU A 68 -0.58 -7.89 -16.73
CA GLU A 68 -0.98 -6.72 -17.53
C GLU A 68 -0.11 -5.50 -17.20
N THR A 69 1.02 -5.38 -17.89
CA THR A 69 2.01 -4.30 -17.66
C THR A 69 1.40 -2.91 -17.82
N GLU A 70 0.55 -2.70 -18.83
CA GLU A 70 -0.06 -1.38 -19.07
C GLU A 70 -1.02 -1.00 -17.93
N ALA A 71 -1.81 -1.95 -17.43
CA ALA A 71 -2.71 -1.72 -16.30
C ALA A 71 -1.93 -1.39 -15.02
N LYS A 72 -0.81 -2.07 -14.77
CA LYS A 72 0.09 -1.77 -13.63
C LYS A 72 0.63 -0.36 -13.70
N GLU A 73 1.21 0.02 -14.84
CA GLU A 73 1.82 1.34 -15.02
C GLU A 73 0.78 2.46 -14.93
N LYS A 74 -0.43 2.23 -15.46
CA LYS A 74 -1.54 3.18 -15.34
C LYS A 74 -1.93 3.39 -13.88
N LEU A 75 -2.20 2.32 -13.14
CA LEU A 75 -2.60 2.38 -11.73
C LEU A 75 -1.51 3.02 -10.86
N LYS A 76 -0.25 2.63 -11.08
CA LYS A 76 0.92 3.19 -10.41
C LYS A 76 1.01 4.70 -10.66
N LYS A 77 0.91 5.14 -11.91
CA LYS A 77 0.95 6.55 -12.29
C LYS A 77 -0.20 7.36 -11.68
N GLU A 78 -1.39 6.80 -11.58
CA GLU A 78 -2.55 7.47 -10.97
C GLU A 78 -2.32 7.78 -9.49
N TRP A 79 -1.80 6.81 -8.72
CA TRP A 79 -1.58 6.96 -7.29
C TRP A 79 -0.30 7.71 -6.94
N HIS A 80 0.77 7.52 -7.72
CA HIS A 80 2.03 8.24 -7.55
C HIS A 80 1.83 9.75 -7.73
N LYS A 81 0.97 10.18 -8.67
CA LYS A 81 0.58 11.60 -8.84
C LYS A 81 -0.10 12.21 -7.61
N LYS A 82 -0.72 11.38 -6.78
CA LYS A 82 -1.38 11.78 -5.52
C LYS A 82 -0.44 11.66 -4.31
N GLY A 83 0.83 11.31 -4.51
CA GLY A 83 1.81 11.11 -3.45
C GLY A 83 1.71 9.75 -2.74
N VAL A 84 0.94 8.81 -3.28
CA VAL A 84 0.83 7.44 -2.76
C VAL A 84 1.73 6.53 -3.57
N ILE A 85 2.74 5.95 -2.93
CA ILE A 85 3.70 5.06 -3.56
C ILE A 85 3.21 3.63 -3.34
N ILE A 86 3.07 2.89 -4.44
CA ILE A 86 2.55 1.51 -4.47
C ILE A 86 3.48 0.60 -5.28
N ASN A 87 3.51 -0.68 -4.92
CA ASN A 87 4.18 -1.75 -5.64
C ASN A 87 3.31 -3.01 -5.61
#